data_AF-A0A976K9Q6-F1
#
_entry.id   AF-A0A976K9Q6-F1
#
_cell.length_a   1.000
_cell.length_b   1.000
_cell.length_c   1.000
_cell.angle_alpha   90.00
_cell.angle_beta   90.00
_cell.angle_gamma   90.00
#
_symmetry.space_group_name_H-M   'P 1'
#
loop_
_entity.id
_entity.type
_entity.pdbx_description
1 polymer ?
#
loop_
_entity_poly.entity_id
_entity_poly.type
_entity_poly.pdbx_seq_one_letter_code
_entity_poly.pdbx_strand_id
1 'polypeptide(L)'
;MPYHSTRELAESFDPGYEGRFQHNFGWQPQPGQSRKTFRPFPEDLPKAEATHQNPLSERVSEHIRRLYAADIRFLDDQVSRLVDATRARYGESLIIVLAADHGESLGEHDYFFDHGDYTYNAGLRIPLAIVLPPKHPLHGSGRCPGWVSLVDVAPTLFDLLDSETPATVSAQMEGRSLVRCLEGKSLQTQPVFAESGHSFYFDHVDRRVRNDVDGRFRAVILDGWKLVLTPFLPDEEAWELFDLKRDPHEEENLFRDDHPEFRRLRSHLGEWLKSGRESSAETAISAEADDQEALRALGYIE
;
A
#
# COMPACT_ATOMS: atom_id res chain seq x y z
N MET A 1 -11.33 20.51 -18.48
CA MET A 1 -12.62 19.81 -18.63
C MET A 1 -13.68 20.57 -17.83
N PRO A 2 -14.96 20.57 -18.21
CA PRO A 2 -16.00 21.26 -17.45
C PRO A 2 -16.14 20.64 -16.04
N TYR A 3 -16.42 21.49 -15.06
CA TYR A 3 -16.65 21.12 -13.66
C TYR A 3 -18.02 20.47 -13.53
N HIS A 4 -18.06 19.23 -13.03
CA HIS A 4 -19.27 18.52 -12.65
C HIS A 4 -19.26 18.34 -11.13
N SER A 5 -20.38 18.60 -10.47
CA SER A 5 -20.56 18.27 -9.05
C SER A 5 -20.42 16.76 -8.82
N THR A 6 -20.13 16.33 -7.59
CA THR A 6 -20.00 14.89 -7.24
C THR A 6 -21.20 14.07 -7.68
N ARG A 7 -22.41 14.65 -7.58
CA ARG A 7 -23.66 14.05 -8.08
C ARG A 7 -23.67 13.92 -9.60
N GLU A 8 -23.28 14.97 -10.32
CA GLU A 8 -23.21 14.94 -11.80
C GLU A 8 -22.12 13.98 -12.30
N LEU A 9 -21.01 13.83 -11.58
CA LEU A 9 -19.99 12.80 -11.84
C LEU A 9 -20.61 11.41 -11.64
N ALA A 10 -21.18 11.13 -10.47
CA ALA A 10 -21.80 9.84 -10.17
C ALA A 10 -22.90 9.46 -11.17
N GLU A 11 -23.77 10.41 -11.52
CA GLU A 11 -24.83 10.23 -12.54
C GLU A 11 -24.24 10.02 -13.95
N SER A 12 -23.11 10.66 -14.29
CA SER A 12 -22.44 10.45 -15.58
C SER A 12 -21.79 9.06 -15.70
N PHE A 13 -21.39 8.47 -14.58
CA PHE A 13 -20.78 7.14 -14.53
C PHE A 13 -21.81 6.04 -14.29
N ASP A 14 -22.98 6.29 -13.69
CA ASP A 14 -24.06 5.28 -13.54
C ASP A 14 -25.46 5.93 -13.67
N PRO A 15 -25.93 6.16 -14.92
CA PRO A 15 -27.24 6.78 -15.18
C PRO A 15 -28.37 5.78 -14.87
N GLY A 16 -28.74 5.67 -13.60
CA GLY A 16 -29.81 4.79 -13.13
C GLY A 16 -29.77 4.37 -11.65
N TYR A 17 -28.83 4.89 -10.86
CA TYR A 17 -28.73 4.54 -9.43
C TYR A 17 -29.83 5.21 -8.58
N GLU A 18 -30.67 4.40 -7.92
CA GLU A 18 -31.77 4.86 -7.04
C GLU A 18 -31.50 4.70 -5.52
N GLY A 19 -30.26 4.32 -5.13
CA GLY A 19 -29.89 4.15 -3.72
C GLY A 19 -29.67 5.48 -2.98
N ARG A 20 -29.76 5.47 -1.64
CA ARG A 20 -29.40 6.65 -0.84
C ARG A 20 -27.88 6.84 -0.88
N PHE A 21 -27.43 7.86 -1.60
CA PHE A 21 -26.04 8.32 -1.55
C PHE A 21 -25.71 8.78 -0.13
N GLN A 22 -24.87 8.05 0.61
CA GLN A 22 -24.04 8.65 1.63
C GLN A 22 -22.66 8.90 1.04
N HIS A 23 -22.52 10.02 0.34
CA HIS A 23 -21.21 10.57 0.02
C HIS A 23 -20.53 10.99 1.33
N ASN A 24 -19.31 10.50 1.54
CA ASN A 24 -18.56 10.78 2.76
C ASN A 24 -17.60 11.98 2.66
N PHE A 25 -17.56 12.67 1.52
CA PHE A 25 -16.71 13.83 1.34
C PHE A 25 -17.39 15.11 1.86
N GLY A 26 -17.05 15.48 3.09
CA GLY A 26 -17.51 16.72 3.75
C GLY A 26 -18.11 16.54 5.15
N TRP A 27 -18.12 15.32 5.71
CA TRP A 27 -18.61 15.12 7.06
C TRP A 27 -17.67 15.78 8.09
N GLN A 28 -18.13 16.87 8.68
CA GLN A 28 -17.58 17.35 9.94
C GLN A 28 -18.30 16.60 11.07
N PRO A 29 -17.57 15.93 11.98
CA PRO A 29 -18.18 15.34 13.16
C PRO A 29 -18.98 16.41 13.89
N GLN A 30 -20.27 16.16 14.11
CA GLN A 30 -21.01 17.00 15.04
C GLN A 30 -20.44 16.77 16.45
N PRO A 31 -20.42 17.80 17.32
CA PRO A 31 -19.95 17.64 18.69
C PRO A 31 -20.67 16.47 19.38
N GLY A 32 -19.90 15.44 19.77
CA GLY A 32 -20.42 14.23 20.42
C GLY A 32 -20.64 13.01 19.51
N GLN A 33 -20.41 13.09 18.20
CA GLN A 33 -20.36 11.92 17.32
C GLN A 33 -18.91 11.43 17.15
N SER A 34 -18.64 10.17 17.52
CA SER A 34 -17.34 9.54 17.28
C SER A 34 -17.24 9.02 15.84
N ARG A 35 -16.01 8.94 15.29
CA ARG A 35 -15.75 8.31 13.97
C ARG A 35 -16.33 6.88 13.85
N LYS A 36 -16.62 6.19 14.97
CA LYS A 36 -17.09 4.81 15.02
C LYS A 36 -18.56 4.60 14.61
N THR A 37 -19.35 5.66 14.44
CA THR A 37 -20.79 5.53 14.12
C THR A 37 -21.11 5.54 12.62
N PHE A 38 -20.12 5.75 11.74
CA PHE A 38 -20.33 5.75 10.30
C PHE A 38 -20.08 4.34 9.73
N ARG A 39 -21.15 3.64 9.32
CA ARG A 39 -21.08 2.38 8.57
C ARG A 39 -21.46 2.67 7.12
N PRO A 40 -20.53 2.69 6.16
CA PRO A 40 -20.87 2.79 4.73
C PRO A 40 -21.64 1.55 4.22
N PHE A 41 -21.71 0.50 5.03
CA PHE A 41 -22.42 -0.73 4.75
C PHE A 41 -23.79 -0.77 5.46
N PRO A 42 -24.81 -1.41 4.86
CA PRO A 42 -26.10 -1.67 5.50
C PRO A 42 -25.98 -2.31 6.88
N GLU A 43 -26.93 -2.07 7.80
CA GLU A 43 -26.90 -2.68 9.15
C GLU A 43 -26.94 -4.22 9.12
N ASP A 44 -27.55 -4.78 8.08
CA ASP A 44 -27.69 -6.21 7.79
C ASP A 44 -26.55 -6.79 6.93
N LEU A 45 -25.56 -5.97 6.56
CA LEU A 45 -24.36 -6.43 5.86
C LEU A 45 -23.11 -5.77 6.48
N PRO A 46 -22.45 -6.40 7.47
CA PRO A 46 -21.21 -5.87 8.05
C PRO A 46 -20.09 -5.75 7.00
N LYS A 47 -19.18 -4.78 7.17
CA LYS A 47 -17.98 -4.60 6.31
C LYS A 47 -17.26 -5.92 6.05
N ALA A 48 -17.01 -6.70 7.11
CA ALA A 48 -16.31 -7.98 7.01
C ALA A 48 -16.99 -9.00 6.07
N GLU A 49 -18.33 -9.06 6.07
CA GLU A 49 -19.07 -9.97 5.21
C GLU A 49 -19.08 -9.46 3.75
N ALA A 50 -19.16 -8.15 3.56
CA ALA A 50 -19.00 -7.52 2.24
C ALA A 50 -17.59 -7.74 1.65
N THR A 51 -16.56 -7.71 2.49
CA THR A 51 -15.16 -7.79 2.08
C THR A 51 -14.71 -9.19 1.70
N HIS A 52 -15.18 -10.26 2.35
CA HIS A 52 -14.65 -11.63 2.13
C HIS A 52 -15.63 -12.61 1.47
N GLN A 53 -16.91 -12.27 1.41
CA GLN A 53 -17.93 -13.13 0.78
C GLN A 53 -18.63 -12.41 -0.37
N ASN A 54 -18.48 -11.09 -0.46
CA ASN A 54 -19.14 -10.18 -1.39
C ASN A 54 -20.55 -10.64 -1.80
N PRO A 55 -21.55 -10.48 -0.92
CA PRO A 55 -22.94 -10.81 -1.24
C PRO A 55 -23.60 -9.76 -2.16
N LEU A 56 -22.84 -8.77 -2.65
CA LEU A 56 -23.35 -7.73 -3.53
C LEU A 56 -23.49 -8.25 -4.97
N SER A 57 -24.52 -7.78 -5.67
CA SER A 57 -24.66 -8.07 -7.11
C SER A 57 -23.54 -7.39 -7.91
N GLU A 58 -23.14 -7.98 -9.04
CA GLU A 58 -22.10 -7.41 -9.91
C GLU A 58 -22.36 -5.93 -10.29
N ARG A 59 -23.63 -5.55 -10.51
CA ARG A 59 -24.00 -4.16 -10.80
C ARG A 59 -23.58 -3.20 -9.68
N VAL A 60 -23.72 -3.62 -8.42
CA VAL A 60 -23.35 -2.82 -7.25
C VAL A 60 -21.83 -2.77 -7.10
N SER A 61 -21.14 -3.90 -7.32
CA SER A 61 -19.68 -3.92 -7.31
C SER A 61 -19.09 -2.98 -8.37
N GLU A 62 -19.63 -3.02 -9.59
CA GLU A 62 -19.24 -2.10 -10.66
C GLU A 62 -19.52 -0.63 -10.31
N HIS A 63 -20.64 -0.34 -9.64
CA HIS A 63 -20.92 1.00 -9.14
C HIS A 63 -19.85 1.48 -8.14
N ILE A 64 -19.44 0.63 -7.19
CA ILE A 64 -18.40 0.98 -6.20
C ILE A 64 -17.05 1.23 -6.90
N ARG A 65 -16.66 0.42 -7.88
CA ARG A 65 -15.43 0.66 -8.69
C ARG A 65 -15.47 2.01 -9.39
N ARG A 66 -16.63 2.44 -9.89
CA ARG A 66 -16.81 3.76 -10.51
C ARG A 66 -16.72 4.90 -9.50
N LEU A 67 -17.24 4.72 -8.29
CA LEU A 67 -17.06 5.70 -7.21
C LEU A 67 -15.59 5.85 -6.83
N TYR A 68 -14.84 4.74 -6.72
CA TYR A 68 -13.39 4.78 -6.48
C TYR A 68 -12.64 5.56 -7.58
N ALA A 69 -13.00 5.35 -8.86
CA ALA A 69 -12.45 6.13 -9.96
C ALA A 69 -12.79 7.63 -9.89
N ALA A 70 -14.00 7.98 -9.42
CA ALA A 70 -14.38 9.36 -9.19
C ALA A 70 -13.58 10.01 -8.04
N ASP A 71 -13.26 9.26 -6.99
CA ASP A 71 -12.41 9.72 -5.88
C ASP A 71 -10.97 9.99 -6.35
N ILE A 72 -10.43 9.14 -7.23
CA ILE A 72 -9.12 9.39 -7.87
C ILE A 72 -9.16 10.70 -8.66
N ARG A 73 -10.22 10.96 -9.44
CA ARG A 73 -10.36 12.23 -10.19
C ARG A 73 -10.41 13.42 -9.25
N PHE A 74 -11.18 13.33 -8.18
CA PHE A 74 -11.27 14.39 -7.18
C PHE A 74 -9.90 14.66 -6.53
N LEU A 75 -9.16 13.62 -6.18
CA LEU A 75 -7.81 13.73 -5.63
C LEU A 75 -6.85 14.38 -6.63
N ASP A 76 -6.91 14.01 -7.91
CA ASP A 76 -6.11 14.65 -8.98
C ASP A 76 -6.36 16.17 -9.05
N ASP A 77 -7.61 16.61 -8.94
CA ASP A 77 -7.95 18.03 -8.86
C ASP A 77 -7.34 18.72 -7.63
N GLN A 78 -7.35 18.06 -6.46
CA GLN A 78 -6.75 18.63 -5.24
C GLN A 78 -5.22 18.67 -5.33
N VAL A 79 -4.59 17.62 -5.87
CA VAL A 79 -3.14 17.57 -6.09
C VAL A 79 -2.72 18.66 -7.07
N SER A 80 -3.45 18.86 -8.17
CA SER A 80 -3.17 19.96 -9.11
C SER A 80 -3.19 21.31 -8.39
N ARG A 81 -4.22 21.59 -7.58
CA ARG A 81 -4.30 22.83 -6.81
C ARG A 81 -3.12 23.00 -5.85
N LEU A 82 -2.72 21.93 -5.16
CA LEU A 82 -1.57 21.97 -4.24
C LEU A 82 -0.27 22.24 -5.00
N VAL A 83 -0.05 21.54 -6.12
CA VAL A 83 1.16 21.71 -6.95
C VAL A 83 1.21 23.12 -7.53
N ASP A 84 0.11 23.64 -8.06
CA ASP A 84 0.04 25.00 -8.61
C ASP A 84 0.31 26.06 -7.54
N ALA A 85 -0.30 25.92 -6.35
CA ALA A 85 -0.06 26.83 -5.24
C ALA A 85 1.39 26.77 -4.75
N THR A 86 1.97 25.57 -4.67
CA THR A 86 3.35 25.37 -4.24
C THR A 86 4.33 25.97 -5.26
N ARG A 87 4.11 25.75 -6.56
CA ARG A 87 4.90 26.38 -7.64
C ARG A 87 4.77 27.90 -7.64
N ALA A 88 3.57 28.44 -7.44
CA ALA A 88 3.37 29.88 -7.35
C ALA A 88 4.14 30.51 -6.15
N ARG A 89 4.25 29.78 -5.04
CA ARG A 89 4.93 30.23 -3.81
C ARG A 89 6.44 30.03 -3.82
N TYR A 90 6.91 28.89 -4.29
CA TYR A 90 8.30 28.43 -4.16
C TYR A 90 9.03 28.32 -5.50
N GLY A 91 8.35 28.57 -6.62
CA GLY A 91 8.92 28.50 -7.96
C GLY A 91 9.11 27.07 -8.47
N GLU A 92 9.96 26.93 -9.50
CA GLU A 92 10.20 25.67 -10.21
C GLU A 92 11.36 24.84 -9.61
N SER A 93 11.90 25.21 -8.45
CA SER A 93 13.01 24.52 -7.77
C SER A 93 12.54 23.44 -6.80
N LEU A 94 11.38 22.84 -7.06
CA LEU A 94 10.75 21.84 -6.19
C LEU A 94 11.04 20.43 -6.68
N ILE A 95 11.42 19.55 -5.75
CA ILE A 95 11.29 18.10 -5.95
C ILE A 95 9.93 17.69 -5.40
N ILE A 96 9.12 17.03 -6.23
CA ILE A 96 7.79 16.53 -5.83
C ILE A 96 7.86 15.01 -5.85
N VAL A 97 7.55 14.38 -4.72
CA VAL A 97 7.35 12.94 -4.63
C VAL A 97 5.86 12.69 -4.50
N LEU A 98 5.29 11.95 -5.45
CA LEU A 98 3.94 11.44 -5.39
C LEU A 98 4.01 9.93 -5.14
N ALA A 99 3.41 9.48 -4.05
CA ALA A 99 3.31 8.06 -3.72
C ALA A 99 1.96 7.77 -3.06
N ALA A 100 1.48 6.53 -3.17
CA ALA A 100 0.48 6.00 -2.25
C ALA A 100 1.20 5.20 -1.15
N ASP A 101 0.60 5.07 0.02
CA ASP A 101 1.06 4.18 1.10
C ASP A 101 0.73 2.72 0.80
N HIS A 102 -0.44 2.46 0.21
CA HIS A 102 -0.87 1.18 -0.33
C HIS A 102 -1.88 1.36 -1.48
N GLY A 103 -2.27 0.25 -2.10
CA GLY A 103 -3.38 0.16 -3.06
C GLY A 103 -4.70 -0.27 -2.41
N GLU A 104 -5.70 -0.57 -3.21
CA GLU A 104 -7.03 -0.98 -2.75
C GLU A 104 -7.47 -2.21 -3.54
N SER A 105 -7.98 -3.24 -2.86
CA SER A 105 -8.58 -4.37 -3.55
C SER A 105 -10.03 -4.03 -3.88
N LEU A 106 -10.43 -4.18 -5.15
CA LEU A 106 -11.76 -3.91 -5.66
C LEU A 106 -12.50 -5.21 -6.05
N GLY A 107 -12.06 -6.32 -5.47
CA GLY A 107 -12.58 -7.68 -5.66
C GLY A 107 -11.54 -8.69 -6.13
N GLU A 108 -10.28 -8.29 -6.31
CA GLU A 108 -9.18 -9.20 -6.57
C GLU A 108 -9.02 -10.20 -5.41
N HIS A 109 -8.73 -11.47 -5.73
CA HIS A 109 -8.54 -12.56 -4.76
C HIS A 109 -9.69 -12.72 -3.75
N ASP A 110 -10.93 -12.49 -4.20
CA ASP A 110 -12.12 -12.50 -3.34
C ASP A 110 -12.03 -11.54 -2.13
N TYR A 111 -11.23 -10.48 -2.27
CA TYR A 111 -11.05 -9.42 -1.27
C TYR A 111 -11.61 -8.11 -1.81
N PHE A 112 -12.74 -7.68 -1.25
CA PHE A 112 -13.58 -6.65 -1.83
C PHE A 112 -13.55 -5.35 -1.03
N PHE A 113 -13.17 -4.28 -1.72
CA PHE A 113 -13.21 -2.88 -1.25
C PHE A 113 -12.47 -2.70 0.09
N ASP A 114 -11.31 -3.35 0.22
CA ASP A 114 -10.47 -3.29 1.42
C ASP A 114 -8.98 -3.56 1.11
N HIS A 115 -8.13 -3.23 2.09
CA HIS A 115 -6.67 -3.34 2.02
C HIS A 115 -6.08 -3.69 3.39
N GLY A 116 -4.83 -4.15 3.39
CA GLY A 116 -4.03 -4.32 4.61
C GLY A 116 -4.01 -5.73 5.20
N ASP A 117 -4.96 -6.60 4.82
CA ASP A 117 -4.95 -8.01 5.22
C ASP A 117 -4.03 -8.85 4.31
N TYR A 118 -4.16 -8.68 2.99
CA TYR A 118 -3.41 -9.45 2.00
C TYR A 118 -2.23 -8.69 1.40
N THR A 119 -1.23 -9.44 0.95
CA THR A 119 0.00 -8.92 0.33
C THR A 119 0.01 -9.09 -1.20
N TYR A 120 -1.15 -9.11 -1.85
CA TYR A 120 -1.28 -9.12 -3.32
C TYR A 120 -0.99 -7.74 -3.95
N ASN A 121 -0.70 -7.70 -5.25
CA ASN A 121 -0.32 -6.48 -5.95
C ASN A 121 -1.44 -5.44 -6.01
N ALA A 122 -2.71 -5.83 -5.88
CA ALA A 122 -3.82 -4.88 -5.73
C ALA A 122 -3.57 -3.92 -4.55
N GLY A 123 -3.03 -4.43 -3.43
CA GLY A 123 -2.64 -3.63 -2.26
C GLY A 123 -1.20 -3.12 -2.26
N LEU A 124 -0.27 -3.76 -2.98
CA LEU A 124 1.17 -3.42 -2.89
C LEU A 124 1.72 -2.61 -4.06
N ARG A 125 1.12 -2.70 -5.26
CA ARG A 125 1.66 -2.08 -6.47
C ARG A 125 1.11 -0.67 -6.65
N ILE A 126 1.74 0.25 -5.93
CA ILE A 126 1.35 1.66 -5.85
C ILE A 126 1.95 2.54 -6.96
N PRO A 127 1.36 3.72 -7.23
CA PRO A 127 2.06 4.78 -7.95
C PRO A 127 3.22 5.31 -7.10
N LEU A 128 4.38 5.52 -7.74
CA LEU A 128 5.51 6.27 -7.21
C LEU A 128 6.12 7.10 -8.34
N ALA A 129 6.12 8.42 -8.19
CA ALA A 129 6.72 9.36 -9.13
C ALA A 129 7.57 10.39 -8.41
N ILE A 130 8.79 10.61 -8.91
CA ILE A 130 9.70 11.66 -8.45
C ILE A 130 9.85 12.66 -9.58
N VAL A 131 9.28 13.85 -9.38
CA VAL A 131 9.32 14.94 -10.36
C VAL A 131 10.40 15.92 -9.95
N LEU A 132 11.40 16.07 -10.81
CA LEU A 132 12.53 16.97 -10.59
C LEU A 132 12.29 18.33 -11.25
N PRO A 133 12.89 19.41 -10.71
CA PRO A 133 12.89 20.73 -11.33
C PRO A 133 13.24 20.67 -12.82
N PRO A 134 12.62 21.48 -13.71
CA PRO A 134 12.94 21.50 -15.14
C PRO A 134 14.42 21.73 -15.47
N LYS A 135 15.15 22.40 -14.56
CA LYS A 135 16.58 22.67 -14.70
C LYS A 135 17.49 21.61 -14.08
N HIS A 136 16.95 20.60 -13.41
CA HIS A 136 17.73 19.55 -12.79
C HIS A 136 18.40 18.68 -13.88
N PRO A 137 19.67 18.24 -13.74
CA PRO A 137 20.36 17.45 -14.76
C PRO A 137 19.68 16.12 -15.10
N LEU A 138 18.94 15.56 -14.14
CA LEU A 138 18.16 14.32 -14.30
C LEU A 138 16.69 14.59 -14.68
N HIS A 139 16.31 15.82 -15.04
CA HIS A 139 14.95 16.09 -15.50
C HIS A 139 14.63 15.31 -16.78
N GLY A 140 13.37 14.88 -16.93
CA GLY A 140 12.96 14.03 -18.07
C GLY A 140 13.43 12.58 -17.95
N SER A 141 13.92 12.17 -16.78
CA SER A 141 14.13 10.76 -16.44
C SER A 141 12.91 9.92 -16.79
N GLY A 142 13.14 8.78 -17.44
CA GLY A 142 12.08 7.85 -17.83
C GLY A 142 11.62 6.95 -16.67
N ARG A 143 11.13 5.77 -17.04
CA ARG A 143 10.66 4.76 -16.07
C ARG A 143 11.82 3.95 -15.50
N CYS A 144 11.83 3.76 -14.19
CA CYS A 144 12.71 2.78 -13.53
C CYS A 144 12.16 1.36 -13.82
N PRO A 145 12.92 0.46 -14.46
CA PRO A 145 12.42 -0.87 -14.85
C PRO A 145 12.46 -1.91 -13.71
N GLY A 146 13.15 -1.61 -12.60
CA GLY A 146 13.30 -2.52 -11.47
C GLY A 146 12.17 -2.41 -10.46
N TRP A 147 12.05 -3.43 -9.61
CA TRP A 147 11.23 -3.37 -8.40
C TRP A 147 11.88 -2.42 -7.38
N VAL A 148 11.05 -1.55 -6.81
CA VAL A 148 11.42 -0.53 -5.82
C VAL A 148 10.36 -0.54 -4.71
N SER A 149 10.69 0.05 -3.58
CA SER A 149 9.81 0.12 -2.41
C SER A 149 9.76 1.55 -1.85
N LEU A 150 8.75 1.85 -1.03
CA LEU A 150 8.63 3.14 -0.34
C LEU A 150 9.85 3.46 0.53
N VAL A 151 10.53 2.44 1.07
CA VAL A 151 11.78 2.62 1.85
C VAL A 151 12.92 3.21 1.00
N ASP A 152 12.84 3.14 -0.33
CA ASP A 152 13.83 3.72 -1.24
C ASP A 152 13.67 5.26 -1.38
N VAL A 153 12.51 5.82 -1.01
CA VAL A 153 12.22 7.25 -1.18
C VAL A 153 13.15 8.11 -0.34
N ALA A 154 13.32 7.76 0.93
CA ALA A 154 14.16 8.52 1.86
C ALA A 154 15.63 8.63 1.37
N PRO A 155 16.37 7.53 1.13
CA PRO A 155 17.74 7.62 0.62
C PRO A 155 17.83 8.30 -0.75
N THR A 156 16.80 8.16 -1.61
CA THR A 156 16.76 8.89 -2.89
C THR A 156 16.69 10.40 -2.69
N LEU A 157 15.89 10.88 -1.73
CA LEU A 157 15.78 12.30 -1.44
C LEU A 157 17.07 12.87 -0.86
N PHE A 158 17.76 12.13 0.01
CA PHE A 158 19.06 12.54 0.52
C PHE A 158 20.09 12.73 -0.60
N ASP A 159 20.19 11.78 -1.52
CA ASP A 159 21.08 11.89 -2.69
C ASP A 159 20.70 13.05 -3.62
N LEU A 160 19.40 13.25 -3.88
CA LEU A 160 18.94 14.34 -4.75
C LEU A 160 19.14 15.73 -4.15
N LEU A 161 19.13 15.84 -2.82
CA LEU A 161 19.34 17.09 -2.10
C LEU A 161 20.82 17.37 -1.82
N ASP A 162 21.73 16.47 -2.23
CA ASP A 162 23.17 16.52 -1.92
C ASP A 162 23.43 16.76 -0.41
N SER A 163 22.58 16.15 0.43
CA SER A 163 22.64 16.31 1.87
C SER A 163 23.45 15.17 2.47
N GLU A 164 24.46 15.50 3.27
CA GLU A 164 25.12 14.51 4.11
C GLU A 164 24.07 13.88 5.04
N THR A 165 23.88 12.57 4.91
CA THR A 165 23.05 11.80 5.83
C THR A 165 23.92 11.42 7.02
N PRO A 166 23.56 11.78 8.27
CA PRO A 166 24.31 11.34 9.44
C PRO A 166 24.50 9.82 9.42
N ALA A 167 25.69 9.33 9.76
CA ALA A 167 26.01 7.90 9.70
C ALA A 167 25.01 7.04 10.52
N THR A 168 24.50 7.59 11.63
CA THR A 168 23.48 6.96 12.46
C THR A 168 22.14 6.78 11.74
N VAL A 169 21.74 7.75 10.91
CA VAL A 169 20.51 7.70 10.11
C VAL A 169 20.71 6.79 8.90
N SER A 170 21.84 6.92 8.20
CA SER A 170 22.16 6.08 7.05
C SER A 170 22.25 4.60 7.42
N ALA A 171 22.73 4.27 8.62
CA ALA A 171 22.81 2.88 9.11
C ALA A 171 21.43 2.24 9.37
N GLN A 172 20.38 3.05 9.55
CA GLN A 172 19.00 2.58 9.78
C GLN A 172 18.17 2.52 8.49
N MET A 173 18.67 3.07 7.39
CA MET A 173 17.97 3.02 6.10
C MET A 173 18.14 1.66 5.46
N GLU A 174 17.03 0.93 5.33
CA GLU A 174 17.00 -0.36 4.64
C GLU A 174 16.85 -0.22 3.12
N GLY A 175 16.34 0.93 2.65
CA GLY A 175 16.16 1.22 1.24
C GLY A 175 17.45 1.66 0.54
N ARG A 176 17.35 1.84 -0.77
CA ARG A 176 18.44 2.34 -1.62
C ARG A 176 18.02 3.55 -2.42
N SER A 177 18.99 4.37 -2.77
CA SER A 177 18.75 5.49 -3.68
C SER A 177 18.39 5.04 -5.09
N LEU A 178 17.34 5.65 -5.64
CA LEU A 178 16.85 5.45 -7.00
C LEU A 178 17.50 6.41 -8.00
N VAL A 179 18.47 7.25 -7.59
CA VAL A 179 19.15 8.21 -8.48
C VAL A 179 19.75 7.52 -9.71
N ARG A 180 20.30 6.32 -9.56
CA ARG A 180 20.80 5.54 -10.71
C ARG A 180 19.71 5.27 -11.75
N CYS A 181 18.47 5.02 -11.31
CA CYS A 181 17.33 4.86 -12.23
C CYS A 181 17.00 6.17 -12.95
N LEU A 182 17.12 7.31 -12.27
CA LEU A 182 16.95 8.64 -12.85
C LEU A 182 18.07 8.94 -13.89
N GLU A 183 19.28 8.42 -13.68
CA GLU A 183 20.37 8.48 -14.68
C GLU A 183 20.16 7.52 -15.87
N GLY A 184 19.05 6.77 -15.93
CA GLY A 184 18.81 5.74 -16.96
C GLY A 184 19.67 4.49 -16.79
N LYS A 185 20.32 4.31 -15.64
CA LYS A 185 21.14 3.14 -15.32
C LYS A 185 20.30 2.11 -14.60
N SER A 186 20.62 0.83 -14.80
CA SER A 186 19.97 -0.26 -14.07
C SER A 186 20.34 -0.21 -12.59
N LEU A 187 19.35 -0.46 -11.73
CA LEU A 187 19.58 -0.80 -10.33
C LEU A 187 20.08 -2.24 -10.23
N GLN A 188 20.87 -2.52 -9.20
CA GLN A 188 21.18 -3.90 -8.83
C GLN A 188 19.88 -4.63 -8.46
N THR A 189 19.68 -5.88 -8.86
CA THR A 189 18.51 -6.62 -8.37
C THR A 189 18.66 -6.91 -6.88
N GLN A 190 17.64 -6.59 -6.09
CA GLN A 190 17.53 -6.95 -4.68
C GLN A 190 16.09 -7.40 -4.37
N PRO A 191 15.90 -8.23 -3.33
CA PRO A 191 14.56 -8.62 -2.90
C PRO A 191 13.79 -7.41 -2.37
N VAL A 192 12.49 -7.33 -2.69
CA VAL A 192 11.55 -6.37 -2.10
C VAL A 192 10.61 -7.15 -1.20
N PHE A 193 10.45 -6.70 0.05
CA PHE A 193 9.63 -7.37 1.05
C PHE A 193 8.36 -6.57 1.34
N ALA A 194 7.31 -7.29 1.74
CA ALA A 194 6.08 -6.70 2.25
C ALA A 194 5.52 -7.56 3.38
N GLU A 195 4.83 -6.92 4.32
CA GLU A 195 4.14 -7.56 5.43
C GLU A 195 2.80 -6.85 5.64
N SER A 196 1.75 -7.62 5.93
CA SER A 196 0.45 -7.08 6.30
C SER A 196 0.51 -6.38 7.66
N GLY A 197 -0.54 -5.61 7.99
CA GLY A 197 -0.75 -5.17 9.36
C GLY A 197 -0.97 -6.35 10.33
N HIS A 198 -1.23 -6.03 11.61
CA HIS A 198 -1.81 -7.02 12.53
C HIS A 198 -3.10 -7.57 11.91
N SER A 199 -3.26 -8.89 11.85
CA SER A 199 -4.51 -9.52 11.40
C SER A 199 -5.68 -8.93 12.21
N PHE A 200 -6.57 -8.19 11.56
CA PHE A 200 -7.73 -7.56 12.20
C PHE A 200 -8.81 -8.58 12.63
N TYR A 201 -8.60 -9.86 12.36
CA TYR A 201 -9.57 -10.94 12.63
C TYR A 201 -9.22 -11.73 13.88
N PHE A 202 -9.60 -11.22 15.05
CA PHE A 202 -9.56 -12.00 16.29
C PHE A 202 -10.75 -12.96 16.44
N ASP A 203 -11.89 -12.72 15.78
CA ASP A 203 -13.12 -13.50 16.00
C ASP A 203 -13.29 -14.73 15.08
N HIS A 204 -12.60 -14.80 13.94
CA HIS A 204 -12.60 -15.99 13.06
C HIS A 204 -11.35 -16.86 13.22
N VAL A 205 -10.34 -16.37 13.95
CA VAL A 205 -9.09 -17.09 14.26
C VAL A 205 -9.16 -17.64 15.68
N ASP A 206 -10.27 -18.30 16.01
CA ASP A 206 -10.40 -19.00 17.28
C ASP A 206 -9.40 -20.19 17.27
N ARG A 207 -8.24 -19.98 17.92
CA ARG A 207 -7.22 -20.98 18.35
C ARG A 207 -6.06 -21.36 17.43
N ARG A 208 -5.64 -20.57 16.43
CA ARG A 208 -4.53 -21.02 15.53
C ARG A 208 -3.39 -20.04 15.28
N VAL A 209 -3.11 -19.13 16.22
CA VAL A 209 -1.78 -18.52 16.31
C VAL A 209 -0.84 -19.60 16.85
N ARG A 210 -0.08 -20.28 15.98
CA ARG A 210 1.05 -21.07 16.45
C ARG A 210 2.03 -20.09 17.09
N ASN A 211 2.28 -20.30 18.39
CA ASN A 211 3.35 -19.67 19.13
C ASN A 211 4.57 -19.52 18.22
N ASP A 212 4.99 -18.27 17.94
CA ASP A 212 6.25 -17.87 17.30
C ASP A 212 6.19 -17.37 15.83
N VAL A 213 5.01 -17.37 15.17
CA VAL A 213 4.79 -16.67 13.88
C VAL A 213 3.74 -15.59 14.09
N ASP A 214 4.17 -14.32 14.14
CA ASP A 214 3.23 -13.19 14.13
C ASP A 214 2.36 -13.36 12.88
N GLY A 215 1.05 -13.45 13.10
CA GLY A 215 0.02 -13.94 12.18
C GLY A 215 -0.25 -13.00 11.01
N ARG A 216 0.80 -12.59 10.32
CA ARG A 216 0.83 -11.62 9.25
C ARG A 216 1.11 -12.31 7.93
N PHE A 217 0.44 -11.86 6.89
CA PHE A 217 0.78 -12.20 5.53
C PHE A 217 2.11 -11.56 5.19
N ARG A 218 2.96 -12.28 4.46
CA ARG A 218 4.28 -11.79 4.07
C ARG A 218 4.54 -12.10 2.62
N ALA A 219 5.26 -11.22 1.94
CA ALA A 219 5.67 -11.45 0.58
C ALA A 219 7.13 -11.05 0.34
N VAL A 220 7.76 -11.73 -0.60
CA VAL A 220 9.04 -11.32 -1.18
C VAL A 220 8.95 -11.35 -2.70
N ILE A 221 9.45 -10.29 -3.35
CA ILE A 221 9.54 -10.16 -4.80
C ILE A 221 11.01 -10.10 -5.20
N LEU A 222 11.41 -10.93 -6.16
CA LEU A 222 12.77 -10.93 -6.71
C LEU A 222 12.78 -11.40 -8.17
N ASP A 223 13.39 -10.62 -9.06
CA ASP A 223 13.50 -10.90 -10.51
C ASP A 223 12.17 -11.13 -11.25
N GLY A 224 11.06 -10.62 -10.70
CA GLY A 224 9.71 -10.81 -11.23
C GLY A 224 9.00 -12.05 -10.72
N TRP A 225 9.58 -12.78 -9.77
CA TRP A 225 8.89 -13.81 -9.02
C TRP A 225 8.43 -13.28 -7.68
N LYS A 226 7.27 -13.74 -7.22
CA LYS A 226 6.70 -13.38 -5.91
C LYS A 226 6.34 -14.64 -5.14
N LEU A 227 6.73 -14.66 -3.87
CA LEU A 227 6.34 -15.69 -2.90
C LEU A 227 5.49 -15.03 -1.82
N VAL A 228 4.32 -15.58 -1.55
CA VAL A 228 3.41 -15.18 -0.47
C VAL A 228 3.42 -16.26 0.61
N LEU A 229 3.45 -15.85 1.89
CA LEU A 229 3.31 -16.70 3.06
C LEU A 229 2.00 -16.34 3.78
N THR A 230 1.10 -17.32 3.88
CA THR A 230 -0.20 -17.21 4.54
C THR A 230 -0.18 -18.03 5.85
N PRO A 231 -0.23 -17.39 7.03
CA PRO A 231 0.13 -18.05 8.30
C PRO A 231 -0.92 -19.01 8.91
N PHE A 232 -2.10 -19.17 8.31
CA PHE A 232 -3.26 -19.74 9.00
C PHE A 232 -3.94 -20.95 8.37
N LEU A 233 -3.44 -21.50 7.27
CA LEU A 233 -4.11 -22.61 6.61
C LEU A 233 -3.50 -23.96 7.06
N PRO A 234 -4.20 -24.74 7.91
CA PRO A 234 -3.74 -26.05 8.40
C PRO A 234 -3.79 -27.12 7.31
N ASP A 235 -4.61 -26.92 6.28
CA ASP A 235 -4.94 -27.89 5.23
C ASP A 235 -4.78 -27.31 3.81
N GLU A 236 -4.42 -26.02 3.67
CA GLU A 236 -4.09 -25.39 2.38
C GLU A 236 -2.63 -24.90 2.40
N GLU A 237 -2.07 -24.79 1.20
CA GLU A 237 -0.67 -24.45 0.99
C GLU A 237 -0.39 -23.06 1.58
N ALA A 238 0.29 -23.02 2.74
CA ALA A 238 0.73 -21.76 3.38
C ALA A 238 1.63 -20.88 2.50
N TRP A 239 1.92 -21.34 1.27
CA TRP A 239 2.81 -20.72 0.31
C TRP A 239 2.10 -20.60 -1.03
N GLU A 240 2.23 -19.43 -1.64
CA GLU A 240 1.79 -19.20 -3.01
C GLU A 240 2.96 -18.60 -3.79
N LEU A 241 3.14 -19.05 -5.03
CA LEU A 241 4.26 -18.62 -5.89
C LEU A 241 3.72 -18.11 -7.22
N PHE A 242 4.09 -16.89 -7.60
CA PHE A 242 3.63 -16.24 -8.83
C PHE A 242 4.80 -15.78 -9.71
N ASP A 243 4.68 -15.96 -11.03
CA ASP A 243 5.55 -15.35 -12.04
C ASP A 243 4.90 -14.04 -12.51
N LEU A 244 5.26 -12.91 -11.91
CA LEU A 244 4.65 -11.60 -12.17
C LEU A 244 4.86 -11.08 -13.61
N LYS A 245 5.77 -11.69 -14.39
CA LYS A 245 5.94 -11.34 -15.81
C LYS A 245 4.85 -11.99 -16.67
N ARG A 246 4.41 -13.19 -16.31
CA ARG A 246 3.40 -13.96 -17.04
C ARG A 246 2.00 -13.76 -16.44
N ASP A 247 1.95 -13.60 -15.13
CA ASP A 247 0.75 -13.46 -14.32
C ASP A 247 0.89 -12.25 -13.39
N PRO A 248 0.70 -11.02 -13.92
CA PRO A 248 0.79 -9.80 -13.12
C PRO A 248 -0.37 -9.63 -12.13
N HIS A 249 -1.44 -10.43 -12.27
CA HIS A 249 -2.65 -10.41 -11.45
C HIS A 249 -2.66 -11.51 -10.38
N GLU A 250 -1.66 -12.39 -10.36
CA GLU A 250 -1.46 -13.41 -9.33
C GLU A 250 -2.60 -14.44 -9.27
N GLU A 251 -3.18 -14.77 -10.43
CA GLU A 251 -4.31 -15.70 -10.54
C GLU A 251 -3.89 -17.18 -10.57
N GLU A 252 -2.63 -17.49 -10.93
CA GLU A 252 -2.12 -18.86 -11.07
C GLU A 252 -1.04 -19.16 -10.02
N ASN A 253 -1.41 -19.86 -8.94
CA ASN A 253 -0.45 -20.33 -7.95
C ASN A 253 0.42 -21.47 -8.53
N LEU A 254 1.72 -21.21 -8.68
CA LEU A 254 2.73 -22.13 -9.19
C LEU A 254 3.49 -22.88 -8.08
N PHE A 255 3.04 -22.78 -6.82
CA PHE A 255 3.74 -23.34 -5.68
C PHE A 255 3.91 -24.85 -5.80
N ARG A 256 5.16 -25.29 -5.63
CA ARG A 256 5.56 -26.67 -5.40
C ARG A 256 6.81 -26.66 -4.51
N ASP A 257 6.90 -27.60 -3.57
CA ASP A 257 8.07 -27.71 -2.67
C ASP A 257 9.42 -27.89 -3.39
N ASP A 258 9.39 -28.43 -4.61
CA ASP A 258 10.55 -28.63 -5.46
C ASP A 258 10.78 -27.51 -6.49
N HIS A 259 9.92 -26.48 -6.53
CA HIS A 259 10.09 -25.36 -7.45
C HIS A 259 11.36 -24.56 -7.09
N PRO A 260 12.29 -24.32 -8.04
CA PRO A 260 13.55 -23.65 -7.74
C PRO A 260 13.36 -22.23 -7.21
N GLU A 261 12.41 -21.47 -7.78
CA GLU A 261 12.11 -20.11 -7.34
C GLU A 261 11.47 -20.05 -5.95
N PHE A 262 10.65 -21.03 -5.59
CA PHE A 262 10.12 -21.13 -4.22
C PHE A 262 11.27 -21.27 -3.22
N ARG A 263 12.21 -22.18 -3.46
CA ARG A 263 13.36 -22.39 -2.57
C ARG A 263 14.24 -21.14 -2.47
N ARG A 264 14.47 -20.46 -3.59
CA ARG A 264 15.24 -19.21 -3.66
C ARG A 264 14.58 -18.10 -2.85
N LEU A 265 13.31 -17.81 -3.13
CA LEU A 265 12.56 -16.75 -2.45
C LEU A 265 12.35 -17.05 -0.96
N ARG A 266 12.06 -18.30 -0.60
CA ARG A 266 11.92 -18.73 0.79
C ARG A 266 13.20 -18.50 1.59
N SER A 267 14.37 -18.69 0.98
CA SER A 267 15.66 -18.38 1.63
C SER A 267 15.74 -16.90 1.99
N HIS A 268 15.47 -16.01 1.01
CA HIS A 268 15.50 -14.57 1.24
C HIS A 268 14.47 -14.10 2.26
N LEU A 269 13.22 -14.61 2.18
CA LEU A 269 12.19 -14.30 3.17
C LEU A 269 12.61 -14.77 4.57
N GLY A 270 13.20 -15.96 4.67
CA GLY A 270 13.69 -16.50 5.93
C GLY A 270 14.86 -15.71 6.53
N GLU A 271 15.74 -15.15 5.70
CA GLU A 271 16.83 -14.25 6.13
C GLU A 271 16.28 -12.92 6.65
N TRP A 272 15.38 -12.29 5.90
CA TRP A 272 14.72 -11.04 6.30
C TRP A 272 13.94 -11.18 7.62
N LEU A 273 13.28 -12.33 7.81
CA LEU A 273 12.57 -12.63 9.07
C LEU A 273 13.48 -12.84 10.27
N LYS A 274 14.76 -13.15 10.06
CA LYS A 274 15.73 -13.23 11.17
C LYS A 274 16.23 -11.84 11.52
N SER A 275 16.60 -11.04 10.52
CA SER A 275 17.07 -9.66 10.75
C SER A 275 16.01 -8.77 11.41
N GLY A 276 14.75 -8.89 10.98
CA GLY A 276 13.64 -8.11 11.58
C GLY A 276 13.39 -8.47 13.05
N ARG A 277 13.60 -9.73 13.45
CA ARG A 277 13.49 -10.16 14.86
C ARG A 277 14.64 -9.64 15.71
N GLU A 278 15.85 -9.63 15.17
CA GLU A 278 17.03 -9.06 15.85
C GLU A 278 16.85 -7.54 16.06
N SER A 279 16.38 -6.83 15.03
CA SER A 279 16.08 -5.38 15.11
C SER A 279 14.93 -5.08 16.07
N SER A 280 13.81 -5.82 15.99
CA SER A 280 12.66 -5.61 16.89
C SER A 280 12.99 -5.87 18.36
N ALA A 281 13.90 -6.81 18.65
CA ALA A 281 14.36 -7.07 20.01
C ALA A 281 15.22 -5.92 20.56
N GLU A 282 15.97 -5.21 19.71
CA GLU A 282 16.74 -4.02 20.09
C GLU A 282 15.85 -2.77 20.23
N THR A 283 14.89 -2.57 19.32
CA THR A 283 13.95 -1.43 19.34
C THR A 283 12.92 -1.53 20.47
N ALA A 284 12.43 -2.72 20.81
CA ALA A 284 11.52 -2.91 21.94
C ALA A 284 12.14 -2.51 23.29
N ILE A 285 13.48 -2.50 23.39
CA ILE A 285 14.20 -2.03 24.58
C ILE A 285 14.28 -0.48 24.63
N SER A 286 14.12 0.22 23.50
CA SER A 286 14.24 1.69 23.42
C SER A 286 12.92 2.45 23.26
N ALA A 287 11.85 1.83 22.75
CA ALA A 287 10.63 2.50 22.30
C ALA A 287 9.56 2.77 23.39
N GLU A 288 9.74 2.30 24.62
CA GLU A 288 8.68 2.33 25.65
C GLU A 288 8.31 3.75 26.16
N ALA A 289 9.06 4.80 25.83
CA ALA A 289 8.82 6.15 26.36
C ALA A 289 8.32 7.20 25.34
N ASP A 290 8.81 7.21 24.09
CA ASP A 290 8.55 8.31 23.12
C ASP A 290 7.33 8.06 22.20
N ASP A 291 7.02 6.81 21.85
CA ASP A 291 6.01 6.51 20.82
C ASP A 291 4.57 6.77 21.26
N GLN A 292 4.29 6.68 22.57
CA GLN A 292 2.94 6.95 23.08
C GLN A 292 2.56 8.43 22.98
N GLU A 293 3.52 9.34 23.08
CA GLU A 293 3.24 10.77 22.96
C GLU A 293 2.99 11.17 21.51
N ALA A 294 3.74 10.61 20.56
CA ALA A 294 3.53 10.81 19.13
C ALA A 294 2.17 10.27 18.66
N LEU A 295 1.77 9.09 19.13
CA LEU A 295 0.46 8.50 18.80
C LEU A 295 -0.71 9.26 19.45
N ARG A 296 -0.54 9.81 20.65
CA ARG A 296 -1.53 10.73 21.26
C ARG A 296 -1.62 12.05 20.49
N ALA A 297 -0.50 12.62 20.06
CA ALA A 297 -0.47 13.85 19.26
C ALA A 297 -1.16 13.69 17.90
N LEU A 298 -1.15 12.48 17.35
CA LEU A 298 -1.85 12.10 16.12
C LEU A 298 -3.31 11.61 16.36
N GLY A 299 -3.74 11.48 17.61
CA GLY A 299 -5.10 11.11 18.00
C GLY A 299 -5.44 9.63 17.83
N TYR A 300 -4.45 8.74 17.80
CA TYR A 300 -4.64 7.29 17.67
C TYR A 300 -4.90 6.60 19.02
N ILE A 301 -4.55 7.25 20.13
CA ILE A 301 -4.79 6.78 21.50
C ILE A 301 -5.16 7.98 22.38
N GLU A 302 -6.05 7.75 23.35
CA GLU A 302 -6.43 8.73 24.40
C GLU A 302 -5.39 8.75 25.55
#